data_AF-A0A661NS68-F1
#
_entry.id   AF-A0A661NS68-F1
#
_cell.length_a   1.000
_cell.length_b   1.000
_cell.length_c   1.000
_cell.angle_alpha   90.00
_cell.angle_beta   90.00
_cell.angle_gamma   90.00
#
_symmetry.space_group_name_H-M   'P 1'
#
loop_
_entity.id
_entity.type
_entity.pdbx_description
1 polymer ?
#
loop_
_entity_poly.entity_id
_entity_poly.type
_entity_poly.pdbx_seq_one_letter_code
_entity_poly.pdbx_strand_id
1 'polypeptide(L)'
;MLRTRVRLGPASGLILSALFAALFTAIGGAELVVPEFAPTYGVPTPLVLRVPYGARIVRKGSGELFDVTFQHHRIVLPRGTVLQPGVEKHRAAINYDSLRRPPSLARFGSAFVLYFFGCLILSHYYTRFGHPRLRLLRSQLGLFLLMALALALAKSILVLTALPAFWIPVAAVALWAAVGFDRRTALLLDVAMSFVVASLLRFDLLLLAVLVTRGMVATMMFFNRKQPRQMLLAGLISGVAAAVTYLALTVLLAGEMSITGDLSLGLGSNILACAGGGLVSGLLGLLMREPAELAMGHVSRSR
;
A
#
# COMPACT_ATOMS: atom_id res chain seq x y z
N MET A 1 -24.81 -16.71 -30.31
CA MET A 1 -24.35 -17.72 -29.33
C MET A 1 -23.87 -17.04 -28.06
N LEU A 2 -24.68 -17.07 -26.99
CA LEU A 2 -24.30 -16.56 -25.67
C LEU A 2 -23.29 -17.53 -25.04
N ARG A 3 -21.99 -17.23 -25.19
CA ARG A 3 -20.89 -17.93 -24.50
C ARG A 3 -21.26 -18.08 -23.02
N THR A 4 -21.35 -19.31 -22.53
CA THR A 4 -21.62 -19.64 -21.12
C THR A 4 -20.64 -18.87 -20.23
N ARG A 5 -21.14 -17.84 -19.55
CA ARG A 5 -20.32 -17.04 -18.66
C ARG A 5 -20.14 -17.84 -17.37
N VAL A 6 -18.94 -18.39 -17.17
CA VAL A 6 -18.59 -19.17 -15.98
C VAL A 6 -18.82 -18.33 -14.73
N ARG A 7 -19.80 -18.74 -13.92
CA ARG A 7 -20.08 -18.15 -12.61
C ARG A 7 -19.09 -18.72 -11.61
N LEU A 8 -18.65 -17.88 -10.68
CA LEU A 8 -17.80 -18.31 -9.59
C LEU A 8 -18.63 -19.17 -8.61
N GLY A 9 -18.29 -20.45 -8.52
CA GLY A 9 -18.75 -21.32 -7.44
C GLY A 9 -17.87 -21.18 -6.19
N PRO A 10 -18.30 -21.73 -5.04
CA PRO A 10 -17.53 -21.69 -3.79
C PRO A 10 -16.10 -22.25 -3.93
N ALA A 11 -15.96 -23.39 -4.61
CA ALA A 11 -14.65 -24.01 -4.87
C ALA A 11 -13.71 -23.10 -5.68
N SER A 12 -14.21 -22.48 -6.75
CA SER A 12 -13.41 -21.54 -7.54
C SER A 12 -13.03 -20.28 -6.77
N GLY A 13 -13.89 -19.80 -5.86
CA GLY A 13 -13.56 -18.67 -4.98
C GLY A 13 -12.44 -19.01 -3.99
N LEU A 14 -12.45 -20.24 -3.44
CA LEU A 14 -11.39 -20.73 -2.56
C LEU A 14 -10.06 -20.85 -3.31
N ILE A 15 -10.05 -21.47 -4.49
CA ILE A 15 -8.84 -21.62 -5.32
C ILE A 15 -8.27 -20.26 -5.71
N LEU A 16 -9.14 -19.34 -6.16
CA LEU A 16 -8.73 -17.99 -6.53
C LEU A 16 -8.11 -17.25 -5.34
N SER A 17 -8.72 -17.37 -4.15
CA SER A 17 -8.21 -16.74 -2.92
C SER A 17 -6.86 -17.31 -2.51
N ALA A 18 -6.66 -18.63 -2.60
CA ALA A 18 -5.38 -19.28 -2.31
C ALA A 18 -4.28 -18.84 -3.29
N LEU A 19 -4.60 -18.77 -4.59
CA LEU A 19 -3.67 -18.36 -5.63
C LEU A 19 -3.19 -16.91 -5.42
N PHE A 20 -4.11 -15.98 -5.19
CA PHE A 20 -3.74 -14.58 -4.99
C PHE A 20 -3.09 -14.33 -3.63
N ALA A 21 -3.46 -15.08 -2.58
CA ALA A 21 -2.74 -15.02 -1.31
C ALA A 21 -1.28 -15.47 -1.46
N ALA A 22 -1.02 -16.56 -2.19
CA ALA A 22 0.35 -16.99 -2.50
C ALA A 22 1.11 -15.91 -3.29
N LEU A 23 0.47 -15.30 -4.28
CA LEU A 23 1.06 -14.21 -5.07
C LEU A 23 1.38 -12.99 -4.20
N PHE A 24 0.46 -12.55 -3.34
CA PHE A 24 0.67 -11.42 -2.43
C PHE A 24 1.80 -11.70 -1.43
N THR A 25 1.87 -12.93 -0.90
CA THR A 25 2.97 -13.37 -0.03
C THR A 25 4.32 -13.35 -0.76
N ALA A 26 4.36 -13.84 -2.00
CA ALA A 26 5.55 -13.82 -2.82
C ALA A 26 6.02 -12.38 -3.09
N ILE A 27 5.11 -11.48 -3.50
CA ILE A 27 5.42 -10.05 -3.69
C ILE A 27 5.90 -9.40 -2.38
N GLY A 28 5.26 -9.76 -1.26
CA GLY A 28 5.54 -9.19 0.05
C GLY A 28 6.93 -9.51 0.61
N GLY A 29 7.51 -10.67 0.27
CA GLY A 29 8.79 -11.12 0.80
C GLY A 29 9.86 -11.52 -0.23
N ALA A 30 9.65 -11.25 -1.53
CA ALA A 30 10.62 -11.56 -2.58
C ALA A 30 12.03 -11.03 -2.27
N GLU A 31 12.16 -9.85 -1.65
CA GLU A 31 13.47 -9.28 -1.34
C GLU A 31 14.23 -10.04 -0.25
N LEU A 32 13.51 -10.77 0.62
CA LEU A 32 14.11 -11.51 1.74
C LEU A 32 14.73 -12.84 1.31
N VAL A 33 14.32 -13.35 0.14
CA VAL A 33 14.78 -14.63 -0.39
C VAL A 33 16.14 -14.49 -1.08
N VAL A 34 16.41 -13.33 -1.69
CA VAL A 34 17.65 -13.04 -2.42
C VAL A 34 18.73 -12.57 -1.43
N PRO A 35 19.80 -13.35 -1.17
CA PRO A 35 20.84 -12.99 -0.20
C PRO A 35 21.62 -11.74 -0.58
N GLU A 36 21.79 -11.48 -1.88
CA GLU A 36 22.51 -10.31 -2.42
C GLU A 36 21.84 -8.99 -2.07
N PHE A 37 20.56 -9.02 -1.66
CA PHE A 37 19.83 -7.85 -1.18
C PHE A 37 20.01 -7.57 0.31
N ALA A 38 20.77 -8.40 1.03
CA ALA A 38 21.08 -8.18 2.44
C ALA A 38 22.07 -7.01 2.61
N PRO A 39 21.79 -6.03 3.47
CA PRO A 39 22.69 -4.94 3.74
C PRO A 39 23.89 -5.39 4.58
N THR A 40 25.08 -4.93 4.21
CA THR A 40 26.33 -5.18 4.92
C THR A 40 27.07 -3.87 5.19
N TYR A 41 27.91 -3.84 6.22
CA TYR A 41 28.74 -2.68 6.50
C TYR A 41 29.81 -2.50 5.42
N GLY A 42 30.12 -1.24 5.09
CA GLY A 42 31.15 -0.89 4.11
C GLY A 42 30.73 -1.07 2.64
N VAL A 43 29.57 -1.66 2.37
CA VAL A 43 29.04 -1.85 1.00
C VAL A 43 27.81 -0.94 0.79
N PRO A 44 27.65 -0.32 -0.40
CA PRO A 44 26.44 0.42 -0.75
C PRO A 44 25.19 -0.49 -0.67
N THR A 45 24.13 -0.01 -0.04
CA THR A 45 22.88 -0.79 0.06
C THR A 45 22.24 -1.00 -1.32
N PRO A 46 21.90 -2.25 -1.70
CA PRO A 46 21.30 -2.53 -3.00
C PRO A 46 19.85 -2.04 -3.09
N LEU A 47 19.15 -1.97 -1.96
CA LEU A 47 17.75 -1.58 -1.83
C LEU A 47 17.60 -0.48 -0.75
N VAL A 48 16.45 0.20 -0.77
CA VAL A 48 16.07 1.15 0.27
C VAL A 48 15.72 0.41 1.55
N LEU A 49 16.37 0.77 2.66
CA LEU A 49 16.07 0.18 3.97
C LEU A 49 15.07 1.06 4.71
N ARG A 50 13.96 0.46 5.14
CA ARG A 50 12.91 1.13 5.89
C ARG A 50 12.71 0.42 7.21
N VAL A 51 13.05 1.11 8.30
CA VAL A 51 12.75 0.64 9.66
C VAL A 51 11.39 1.25 10.04
N PRO A 52 10.38 0.41 10.37
CA PRO A 52 9.01 0.86 10.67
C PRO A 52 8.97 1.74 11.92
N TYR A 53 7.82 2.41 12.09
CA TYR A 53 7.55 3.23 13.27
C TYR A 53 7.63 2.36 14.53
N GLY A 54 8.42 2.78 15.51
CA GLY A 54 8.56 2.09 16.79
C GLY A 54 9.15 3.02 17.83
N ALA A 55 8.79 2.80 19.10
CA ALA A 55 9.35 3.55 20.22
C ALA A 55 10.86 3.32 20.27
N ARG A 56 11.64 4.39 20.14
CA ARG A 56 13.08 4.35 20.28
C ARG A 56 13.54 5.27 21.39
N ILE A 57 14.35 4.70 22.28
CA ILE A 57 15.13 5.41 23.28
C ILE A 57 16.35 5.96 22.55
N VAL A 58 16.32 7.25 22.20
CA VAL A 58 17.50 7.94 21.65
C VAL A 58 18.23 8.56 22.83
N ARG A 59 19.47 8.14 23.05
CA ARG A 59 20.33 8.76 24.07
C ARG A 59 21.03 9.95 23.44
N LYS A 60 20.73 11.16 23.92
CA LYS A 60 21.49 12.37 23.56
C LYS A 60 22.39 12.75 24.74
N GLY A 61 23.68 12.90 24.47
CA GLY A 61 24.68 13.37 25.43
C GLY A 61 25.96 12.53 25.46
N SER A 62 27.10 13.19 25.69
CA SER A 62 28.38 12.56 26.05
C SER A 62 28.78 13.07 27.45
N GLY A 63 28.67 12.22 28.48
CA GLY A 63 28.95 12.57 29.88
C GLY A 63 27.89 12.06 30.87
N GLU A 64 27.93 12.53 32.11
CA GLU A 64 27.03 12.10 33.22
C GLU A 64 25.55 12.54 33.06
N LEU A 65 25.26 13.47 32.13
CA LEU A 65 23.91 13.94 31.84
C LEU A 65 23.37 13.26 30.58
N PHE A 66 22.80 12.07 30.75
CA PHE A 66 22.09 11.37 29.69
C PHE A 66 20.66 11.91 29.60
N ASP A 67 20.34 12.63 28.52
CA ASP A 67 18.95 12.92 28.18
C ASP A 67 18.41 11.78 27.31
N VAL A 68 17.39 11.10 27.84
CA VAL A 68 16.71 10.00 27.16
C VAL A 68 15.48 10.58 26.49
N THR A 69 15.65 11.00 25.24
CA THR A 69 14.51 11.50 24.46
C THR A 69 13.85 10.32 23.73
N PHE A 70 12.56 10.11 23.99
CA PHE A 70 11.75 9.19 23.18
C PHE A 70 11.46 9.84 21.83
N GLN A 71 12.06 9.32 20.77
CA GLN A 71 11.81 9.82 19.41
C GLN A 71 11.08 8.78 18.59
N HIS A 72 9.90 9.15 18.11
CA HIS A 72 9.12 8.37 17.17
C HIS A 72 9.47 8.81 15.74
N HIS A 73 10.52 8.23 15.15
CA HIS A 73 10.90 8.57 13.78
C HIS A 73 11.17 7.32 12.94
N ARG A 74 10.54 7.26 11.76
CA ARG A 74 10.83 6.24 10.74
C ARG A 74 12.24 6.47 10.18
N ILE A 75 13.05 5.42 10.10
CA ILE A 75 14.37 5.51 9.45
C ILE A 75 14.23 5.01 8.03
N VAL A 76 14.55 5.87 7.07
CA VAL A 76 14.63 5.53 5.64
C VAL A 76 16.06 5.77 5.20
N LEU A 77 16.76 4.71 4.79
CA LEU A 77 18.09 4.81 4.20
C LEU A 77 17.95 4.60 2.69
N PRO A 78 18.30 5.61 1.87
CA PRO A 78 18.27 5.50 0.42
C PRO A 78 19.13 4.34 -0.08
N ARG A 79 18.79 3.84 -1.27
CA ARG A 79 19.64 2.91 -2.02
C ARG A 79 21.00 3.55 -2.29
N GLY A 80 22.06 2.75 -2.22
CA GLY A 80 23.44 3.18 -2.44
C GLY A 80 24.12 3.79 -1.21
N THR A 81 23.43 3.86 -0.07
CA THR A 81 24.03 4.38 1.17
C THR A 81 25.08 3.40 1.69
N VAL A 82 26.29 3.87 1.96
CA VAL A 82 27.35 3.06 2.58
C VAL A 82 27.12 3.01 4.08
N LEU A 83 26.83 1.81 4.60
CA LEU A 83 26.52 1.63 6.02
C LEU A 83 27.80 1.61 6.85
N GLN A 84 27.77 2.34 7.96
CA GLN A 84 28.89 2.52 8.88
C GLN A 84 28.49 2.12 10.30
N PRO A 85 29.33 1.37 11.04
CA PRO A 85 28.98 0.87 12.38
C PRO A 85 28.87 1.98 13.44
N GLY A 86 29.57 3.09 13.24
CA GLY A 86 29.52 4.27 14.12
C GLY A 86 28.21 5.05 14.07
N VAL A 87 27.40 4.87 13.01
CA VAL A 87 26.16 5.62 12.83
C VAL A 87 24.96 4.83 13.37
N GLU A 88 24.28 5.38 14.36
CA GLU A 88 23.17 4.73 15.06
C GLU A 88 22.00 4.34 14.12
N LYS A 89 21.71 5.16 13.10
CA LYS A 89 20.67 4.87 12.10
C LYS A 89 21.02 3.65 11.24
N HIS A 90 22.29 3.51 10.87
CA HIS A 90 22.78 2.39 10.06
C HIS A 90 22.74 1.09 10.84
N ARG A 91 23.16 1.13 12.12
CA ARG A 91 23.08 -0.01 13.03
C ARG A 91 21.66 -0.49 13.25
N ALA A 92 20.72 0.44 13.45
CA ALA A 92 19.30 0.10 13.60
C ALA A 92 18.73 -0.55 12.33
N ALA A 93 19.13 -0.09 11.14
CA ALA A 93 18.67 -0.67 9.89
C ALA A 93 19.22 -2.09 9.66
N ILE A 94 20.50 -2.34 9.96
CA ILE A 94 21.10 -3.67 9.88
C ILE A 94 20.47 -4.61 10.90
N ASN A 95 20.34 -4.19 12.16
CA ASN A 95 19.69 -4.99 13.20
C ASN A 95 18.23 -5.30 12.84
N TYR A 96 17.54 -4.35 12.21
CA TYR A 96 16.19 -4.59 11.74
C TYR A 96 16.15 -5.63 10.61
N ASP A 97 17.09 -5.61 9.67
CA ASP A 97 17.15 -6.59 8.58
C ASP A 97 17.61 -7.98 9.06
N SER A 98 18.54 -8.05 10.02
CA SER A 98 18.99 -9.31 10.62
C SER A 98 17.88 -10.02 11.41
N LEU A 99 16.85 -9.30 11.88
CA LEU A 99 15.64 -9.90 12.44
C LEU A 99 14.69 -10.47 11.37
N ARG A 100 14.90 -10.15 10.09
CA ARG A 100 14.07 -10.62 8.96
C ARG A 100 14.73 -11.75 8.19
N ARG A 101 16.06 -11.84 8.23
CA ARG A 101 16.87 -12.83 7.54
C ARG A 101 17.56 -13.76 8.55
N PRO A 102 17.54 -15.08 8.35
CA PRO A 102 16.90 -15.80 7.25
C PRO A 102 15.36 -15.73 7.33
N PRO A 103 14.66 -15.78 6.18
CA PRO A 103 13.21 -15.78 6.19
C PRO A 103 12.67 -17.05 6.87
N SER A 104 11.86 -16.88 7.92
CA SER A 104 11.20 -18.01 8.56
C SER A 104 9.97 -18.45 7.78
N LEU A 105 9.81 -19.77 7.60
CA LEU A 105 8.60 -20.35 7.00
C LEU A 105 7.33 -19.93 7.76
N ALA A 106 7.42 -19.81 9.09
CA ALA A 106 6.33 -19.33 9.94
C ALA A 106 5.86 -17.91 9.55
N ARG A 107 6.78 -17.02 9.16
CA ARG A 107 6.44 -15.65 8.73
C ARG A 107 5.75 -15.62 7.37
N PHE A 108 6.22 -16.44 6.42
CA PHE A 108 5.55 -16.56 5.12
C PHE A 108 4.18 -17.24 5.25
N GLY A 109 4.09 -18.27 6.09
CA GLY A 109 2.84 -18.96 6.40
C GLY A 109 1.81 -18.04 7.05
N SER A 110 2.21 -17.23 8.03
CA SER A 110 1.30 -16.27 8.67
C SER A 110 0.83 -15.17 7.70
N ALA A 111 1.73 -14.63 6.87
CA ALA A 111 1.35 -13.68 5.82
C ALA A 111 0.38 -14.31 4.82
N PHE A 112 0.64 -15.53 4.37
CA PHE A 112 -0.26 -16.28 3.49
C PHE A 112 -1.65 -16.47 4.09
N VAL A 113 -1.74 -16.90 5.35
CA VAL A 113 -3.02 -17.09 6.04
C VAL A 113 -3.80 -15.76 6.11
N LEU A 114 -3.14 -14.65 6.46
CA LEU A 114 -3.79 -13.34 6.51
C LEU A 114 -4.31 -12.89 5.15
N TYR A 115 -3.51 -13.02 4.09
CA TYR A 115 -3.95 -12.66 2.73
C TYR A 115 -5.02 -13.62 2.20
N PHE A 116 -4.95 -14.91 2.55
CA PHE A 116 -5.95 -15.91 2.17
C PHE A 116 -7.31 -15.56 2.74
N PHE A 117 -7.40 -15.27 4.05
CA PHE A 117 -8.66 -14.85 4.66
C PHE A 117 -9.16 -13.51 4.08
N GLY A 118 -8.27 -12.54 3.84
CA GLY A 118 -8.63 -11.29 3.18
C GLY A 118 -9.25 -11.52 1.79
N CYS A 119 -8.62 -12.34 0.95
CA CYS A 119 -9.13 -12.68 -0.38
C CYS A 119 -10.42 -13.50 -0.31
N LEU A 120 -10.52 -14.43 0.64
CA LEU A 120 -11.68 -15.29 0.82
C LEU A 120 -12.92 -14.48 1.23
N ILE A 121 -12.78 -13.58 2.21
CA ILE A 121 -13.84 -12.67 2.64
C ILE A 121 -14.29 -11.79 1.47
N LEU A 122 -13.33 -11.26 0.71
CA LEU A 122 -13.62 -10.39 -0.43
C LEU A 122 -14.36 -11.14 -1.56
N SER A 123 -13.88 -12.33 -1.91
CA SER A 123 -14.53 -13.20 -2.92
C SER A 123 -15.91 -13.64 -2.47
N HIS A 124 -16.07 -14.03 -1.20
CA HIS A 124 -17.36 -14.38 -0.62
C HIS A 124 -18.35 -13.20 -0.67
N TYR A 125 -17.91 -12.01 -0.27
CA TYR A 125 -18.72 -10.79 -0.37
C TYR A 125 -19.14 -10.50 -1.82
N TYR A 126 -18.22 -10.60 -2.78
CA TYR A 126 -18.51 -10.36 -4.20
C TYR A 126 -19.55 -11.32 -4.76
N THR A 127 -19.53 -12.59 -4.35
CA THR A 127 -20.54 -13.55 -4.79
C THR A 127 -21.91 -13.30 -4.16
N ARG A 128 -21.96 -12.95 -2.86
CA ARG A 128 -23.21 -12.83 -2.09
C ARG A 128 -23.88 -11.47 -2.23
N PHE A 129 -23.13 -10.39 -1.99
CA PHE A 129 -23.65 -9.02 -1.86
C PHE A 129 -23.15 -8.08 -2.95
N GLY A 130 -22.16 -8.50 -3.74
CA GLY A 130 -21.59 -7.70 -4.82
C GLY A 130 -22.54 -7.48 -6.00
N HIS A 131 -22.17 -6.53 -6.84
CA HIS A 131 -22.82 -6.28 -8.12
C HIS A 131 -22.91 -7.57 -8.96
N PRO A 132 -24.00 -7.85 -9.70
CA PRO A 132 -24.19 -9.14 -10.38
C PRO A 132 -23.05 -9.58 -11.30
N ARG A 133 -22.29 -8.63 -11.87
CA ARG A 133 -21.11 -8.92 -12.71
C ARG A 133 -19.91 -9.46 -11.94
N LEU A 134 -19.82 -9.19 -10.64
CA LEU A 134 -18.77 -9.73 -9.76
C LEU A 134 -18.98 -11.21 -9.42
N ARG A 135 -20.15 -11.76 -9.73
CA ARG A 135 -20.39 -13.22 -9.67
C ARG A 135 -19.68 -13.97 -10.80
N LEU A 136 -19.13 -13.26 -11.79
CA LEU A 136 -18.38 -13.85 -12.90
C LEU A 136 -16.91 -14.02 -12.51
N LEU A 137 -16.35 -15.19 -12.81
CA LEU A 137 -14.95 -15.51 -12.52
C LEU A 137 -13.99 -14.49 -13.14
N ARG A 138 -14.24 -14.08 -14.39
CA ARG A 138 -13.40 -13.11 -15.11
C ARG A 138 -13.30 -11.76 -14.40
N SER A 139 -14.41 -11.25 -13.86
CA SER A 139 -14.43 -9.96 -13.17
C SER A 139 -13.63 -10.01 -11.88
N GLN A 140 -13.78 -11.08 -11.09
CA GLN A 140 -13.02 -11.26 -9.86
C GLN A 140 -11.53 -11.45 -10.14
N LEU A 141 -11.18 -12.27 -11.13
CA LEU A 141 -9.81 -12.46 -11.57
C LEU A 141 -9.19 -11.11 -11.99
N GLY A 142 -9.91 -10.30 -12.75
CA GLY A 142 -9.48 -8.97 -13.15
C GLY A 142 -9.23 -8.04 -11.96
N LEU A 143 -10.13 -8.02 -10.97
CA LEU A 143 -9.94 -7.22 -9.76
C LEU A 143 -8.74 -7.69 -8.94
N PHE A 144 -8.61 -8.99 -8.67
CA PHE A 144 -7.47 -9.52 -7.93
C PHE A 144 -6.15 -9.30 -8.67
N LEU A 145 -6.14 -9.35 -10.00
CA LEU A 145 -4.97 -9.02 -10.81
C LEU A 145 -4.61 -7.54 -10.67
N LEU A 146 -5.58 -6.63 -10.71
CA LEU A 146 -5.33 -5.20 -10.47
C LEU A 146 -4.81 -4.94 -9.05
N MET A 147 -5.33 -5.65 -8.05
CA MET A 147 -4.80 -5.63 -6.68
C MET A 147 -3.35 -6.10 -6.63
N ALA A 148 -3.02 -7.22 -7.30
CA ALA A 148 -1.65 -7.75 -7.37
C ALA A 148 -0.69 -6.77 -8.02
N LEU A 149 -1.08 -6.16 -9.14
CA LEU A 149 -0.28 -5.17 -9.84
C LEU A 149 -0.07 -3.91 -8.99
N ALA A 150 -1.11 -3.43 -8.32
CA ALA A 150 -1.00 -2.29 -7.40
C ALA A 150 -0.09 -2.62 -6.21
N LEU A 151 -0.15 -3.84 -5.68
CA LEU A 151 0.73 -4.30 -4.60
C LEU A 151 2.18 -4.39 -5.07
N ALA A 152 2.43 -4.95 -6.26
CA ALA A 152 3.75 -5.02 -6.85
C ALA A 152 4.33 -3.62 -7.11
N LEU A 153 3.51 -2.69 -7.60
CA LEU A 153 3.89 -1.29 -7.77
C LEU A 153 4.23 -0.64 -6.41
N ALA A 154 3.38 -0.81 -5.41
CA ALA A 154 3.61 -0.31 -4.05
C ALA A 154 4.93 -0.84 -3.47
N LYS A 155 5.16 -2.15 -3.59
CA LYS A 155 6.40 -2.79 -3.17
C LYS A 155 7.62 -2.23 -3.91
N SER A 156 7.51 -2.07 -5.22
CA SER A 156 8.59 -1.51 -6.05
C SER A 156 8.93 -0.09 -5.65
N ILE A 157 7.93 0.77 -5.40
CA ILE A 157 8.14 2.12 -4.88
C ILE A 157 8.88 2.06 -3.52
N LEU A 158 8.45 1.19 -2.61
CA LEU A 158 9.06 1.08 -1.28
C LEU A 158 10.50 0.59 -1.31
N VAL A 159 10.82 -0.32 -2.21
CA VAL A 159 12.13 -1.00 -2.31
C VAL A 159 13.13 -0.19 -3.13
N LEU A 160 12.68 0.46 -4.21
CA LEU A 160 13.54 1.16 -5.17
C LEU A 160 13.69 2.66 -4.88
N THR A 161 12.71 3.27 -4.21
CA THR A 161 12.70 4.73 -3.97
C THR A 161 12.75 5.06 -2.49
N ALA A 162 13.40 6.16 -2.13
CA ALA A 162 13.45 6.66 -0.74
C ALA A 162 12.20 7.50 -0.38
N LEU A 163 11.22 7.59 -1.27
CA LEU A 163 10.03 8.42 -1.08
C LEU A 163 9.19 7.96 0.12
N PRO A 164 8.44 8.85 0.79
CA PRO A 164 7.50 8.44 1.82
C PRO A 164 6.48 7.42 1.29
N ALA A 165 6.10 6.47 2.14
CA ALA A 165 5.14 5.41 1.78
C ALA A 165 3.76 5.96 1.39
N PHE A 166 3.43 7.19 1.80
CA PHE A 166 2.16 7.82 1.49
C PHE A 166 1.98 8.15 -0.01
N TRP A 167 3.05 8.14 -0.81
CA TRP A 167 2.99 8.26 -2.27
C TRP A 167 2.32 7.08 -2.98
N ILE A 168 2.13 5.94 -2.30
CA ILE A 168 1.57 4.74 -2.93
C ILE A 168 0.13 5.02 -3.40
N PRO A 169 -0.18 4.83 -4.70
CA PRO A 169 -1.45 5.23 -5.29
C PRO A 169 -2.54 4.15 -5.16
N VAL A 170 -2.79 3.66 -3.94
CA VAL A 170 -3.73 2.55 -3.69
C VAL A 170 -5.16 2.89 -4.13
N ALA A 171 -5.57 4.14 -3.97
CA ALA A 171 -6.94 4.58 -4.28
C ALA A 171 -7.29 4.48 -5.79
N ALA A 172 -6.29 4.34 -6.69
CA ALA A 172 -6.54 4.10 -8.11
C ALA A 172 -7.38 2.83 -8.33
N VAL A 173 -7.09 1.76 -7.58
CA VAL A 173 -7.80 0.48 -7.67
C VAL A 173 -9.27 0.63 -7.26
N ALA A 174 -9.52 1.37 -6.17
CA ALA A 174 -10.86 1.69 -5.72
C ALA A 174 -11.62 2.55 -6.74
N LEU A 175 -10.97 3.55 -7.35
CA LEU A 175 -11.56 4.37 -8.39
C LEU A 175 -11.94 3.54 -9.63
N TRP A 176 -11.10 2.61 -10.09
CA TRP A 176 -11.44 1.71 -11.20
C TRP A 176 -12.64 0.83 -10.85
N ALA A 177 -12.69 0.29 -9.63
CA ALA A 177 -13.84 -0.49 -9.17
C ALA A 177 -15.11 0.36 -9.06
N ALA A 178 -15.01 1.65 -8.70
CA ALA A 178 -16.15 2.57 -8.64
C ALA A 178 -16.72 2.91 -10.03
N VAL A 179 -15.87 2.89 -11.06
CA VAL A 179 -16.27 3.05 -12.47
C VAL A 179 -16.94 1.78 -12.99
N GLY A 180 -16.30 0.62 -12.79
CA GLY A 180 -16.75 -0.66 -13.37
C GLY A 180 -17.92 -1.32 -12.62
N PHE A 181 -18.07 -1.04 -11.33
CA PHE A 181 -19.08 -1.64 -10.45
C PHE A 181 -19.77 -0.55 -9.62
N ASP A 182 -20.00 -0.81 -8.33
CA ASP A 182 -20.66 0.11 -7.41
C ASP A 182 -19.72 0.67 -6.35
N ARG A 183 -20.07 1.84 -5.81
CA ARG A 183 -19.29 2.53 -4.77
C ARG A 183 -19.07 1.65 -3.53
N ARG A 184 -20.06 0.81 -3.17
CA ARG A 184 -19.94 -0.13 -2.05
C ARG A 184 -18.83 -1.15 -2.27
N THR A 185 -18.73 -1.70 -3.47
CA THR A 185 -17.64 -2.62 -3.84
C THR A 185 -16.30 -1.90 -3.82
N ALA A 186 -16.24 -0.68 -4.34
CA ALA A 186 -15.02 0.13 -4.35
C ALA A 186 -14.51 0.42 -2.93
N LEU A 187 -15.40 0.78 -2.01
CA LEU A 187 -15.08 1.00 -0.59
C LEU A 187 -14.53 -0.25 0.08
N LEU A 188 -15.16 -1.42 -0.14
CA LEU A 188 -14.65 -2.67 0.44
C LEU A 188 -13.29 -3.05 -0.13
N LEU A 189 -13.11 -2.86 -1.45
CA LEU A 189 -11.84 -3.11 -2.13
C LEU A 189 -10.74 -2.18 -1.61
N ASP A 190 -11.07 -0.93 -1.35
CA ASP A 190 -10.14 0.04 -0.76
C ASP A 190 -9.65 -0.38 0.62
N VAL A 191 -10.55 -0.79 1.52
CA VAL A 191 -10.19 -1.27 2.86
C VAL A 191 -9.29 -2.50 2.75
N ALA A 192 -9.65 -3.47 1.91
CA ALA A 192 -8.85 -4.66 1.68
C ALA A 192 -7.45 -4.32 1.12
N MET A 193 -7.39 -3.44 0.12
CA MET A 193 -6.12 -3.01 -0.48
C MET A 193 -5.25 -2.22 0.47
N SER A 194 -5.84 -1.32 1.26
CA SER A 194 -5.13 -0.53 2.27
C SER A 194 -4.53 -1.44 3.34
N PHE A 195 -5.25 -2.49 3.77
CA PHE A 195 -4.74 -3.51 4.69
C PHE A 195 -3.56 -4.28 4.08
N VAL A 196 -3.70 -4.76 2.84
CA VAL A 196 -2.63 -5.51 2.15
C VAL A 196 -1.39 -4.63 1.92
N VAL A 197 -1.56 -3.37 1.53
CA VAL A 197 -0.42 -2.45 1.33
C VAL A 197 0.23 -2.07 2.67
N ALA A 198 -0.55 -1.80 3.72
CA ALA A 198 -0.01 -1.51 5.05
C ALA A 198 0.78 -2.68 5.63
N SER A 199 0.40 -3.93 5.30
CA SER A 199 1.15 -5.12 5.71
C SER A 199 2.59 -5.15 5.17
N LEU A 200 2.89 -4.47 4.04
CA LEU A 200 4.25 -4.35 3.50
C LEU A 200 5.21 -3.64 4.47
N LEU A 201 4.67 -2.80 5.36
CA LEU A 201 5.42 -2.08 6.40
C LEU A 201 5.09 -2.60 7.81
N ARG A 202 4.73 -3.89 7.94
CA ARG A 202 4.36 -4.55 9.20
C ARG A 202 3.10 -3.96 9.85
N PHE A 203 2.06 -3.72 9.06
CA PHE A 203 0.77 -3.18 9.53
C PHE A 203 0.91 -1.81 10.19
N ASP A 204 1.65 -0.91 9.55
CA ASP A 204 1.78 0.47 10.00
C ASP A 204 0.40 1.15 10.06
N LEU A 205 -0.02 1.49 11.28
CA LEU A 205 -1.35 2.03 11.58
C LEU A 205 -1.57 3.40 10.91
N LEU A 206 -0.55 4.26 10.90
CA LEU A 206 -0.62 5.57 10.25
C LEU A 206 -0.84 5.40 8.75
N LEU A 207 -0.06 4.51 8.12
CA LEU A 207 -0.22 4.22 6.70
C LEU A 207 -1.61 3.63 6.41
N LEU A 208 -2.07 2.66 7.21
CA LEU A 208 -3.37 2.05 7.04
C LEU A 208 -4.49 3.08 7.09
N ALA A 209 -4.53 3.92 8.12
CA ALA A 209 -5.57 4.92 8.30
C ALA A 209 -5.58 5.94 7.15
N VAL A 210 -4.41 6.44 6.74
CA VAL A 210 -4.28 7.40 5.65
C VAL A 210 -4.74 6.81 4.31
N LEU A 211 -4.38 5.56 4.00
CA LEU A 211 -4.79 4.90 2.76
C LEU A 211 -6.30 4.63 2.73
N VAL A 212 -6.88 4.16 3.84
CA VAL A 212 -8.33 3.95 3.96
C VAL A 212 -9.08 5.27 3.80
N THR A 213 -8.68 6.34 4.48
CA THR A 213 -9.33 7.63 4.32
C THR A 213 -9.24 8.14 2.88
N ARG A 214 -8.08 7.97 2.24
CA ARG A 214 -7.89 8.37 0.84
C ARG A 214 -8.87 7.65 -0.08
N GLY A 215 -8.94 6.33 -0.05
CA GLY A 215 -9.84 5.63 -0.98
C GLY A 215 -11.32 5.80 -0.63
N MET A 216 -11.68 5.91 0.65
CA MET A 216 -13.03 6.29 1.06
C MET A 216 -13.45 7.66 0.49
N VAL A 217 -12.64 8.70 0.69
CA VAL A 217 -12.95 10.03 0.17
C VAL A 217 -12.94 10.05 -1.36
N ALA A 218 -11.99 9.38 -2.01
CA ALA A 218 -11.92 9.28 -3.47
C ALA A 218 -13.19 8.65 -4.06
N THR A 219 -13.67 7.56 -3.47
CA THR A 219 -14.87 6.85 -3.95
C THR A 219 -16.16 7.60 -3.63
N MET A 220 -16.23 8.34 -2.52
CA MET A 220 -17.38 9.20 -2.19
C MET A 220 -17.47 10.44 -3.08
N MET A 221 -16.33 11.07 -3.38
CA MET A 221 -16.26 12.26 -4.24
C MET A 221 -16.37 11.93 -5.73
N PHE A 222 -16.23 10.67 -6.12
CA PHE A 222 -16.44 10.24 -7.50
C PHE A 222 -17.94 10.06 -7.80
N PHE A 223 -18.59 11.19 -8.13
CA PHE A 223 -20.03 11.22 -8.34
C PHE A 223 -20.46 10.69 -9.72
N ASN A 224 -19.86 11.20 -10.81
CA ASN A 224 -20.27 10.87 -12.17
C ASN A 224 -19.31 9.89 -12.87
N ARG A 225 -19.75 8.62 -12.98
CA ARG A 225 -19.04 7.57 -13.75
C ARG A 225 -18.78 7.94 -15.22
N LYS A 226 -19.58 8.86 -15.78
CA LYS A 226 -19.48 9.28 -17.19
C LYS A 226 -18.35 10.29 -17.45
N GLN A 227 -17.86 11.00 -16.44
CA GLN A 227 -16.85 12.05 -16.62
C GLN A 227 -15.49 11.58 -16.07
N PRO A 228 -14.59 11.02 -16.90
CA PRO A 228 -13.32 10.49 -16.44
C PRO A 228 -12.44 11.54 -15.76
N ARG A 229 -12.54 12.82 -16.19
CA ARG A 229 -11.81 13.93 -15.57
C ARG A 229 -12.14 14.13 -14.08
N GLN A 230 -13.32 13.69 -13.62
CA GLN A 230 -13.66 13.73 -12.19
C GLN A 230 -12.79 12.79 -11.34
N MET A 231 -12.14 11.78 -11.94
CA MET A 231 -11.22 10.90 -11.20
C MET A 231 -10.00 11.67 -10.69
N LEU A 232 -9.52 12.66 -11.45
CA LEU A 232 -8.40 13.50 -11.04
C LEU A 232 -8.79 14.43 -9.89
N LEU A 233 -9.97 15.04 -9.97
CA LEU A 233 -10.52 15.87 -8.89
C LEU A 233 -10.78 15.05 -7.61
N ALA A 234 -11.40 13.87 -7.74
CA ALA A 234 -11.62 12.96 -6.62
C ALA A 234 -10.30 12.53 -5.98
N GLY A 235 -9.27 12.22 -6.79
CA GLY A 235 -7.92 11.92 -6.32
C GLY A 235 -7.30 13.08 -5.55
N LEU A 236 -7.37 14.31 -6.08
CA LEU A 236 -6.85 15.50 -5.41
C LEU A 236 -7.54 15.75 -4.06
N ILE A 237 -8.87 15.76 -4.03
CA ILE A 237 -9.66 15.98 -2.81
C ILE A 237 -9.34 14.90 -1.76
N SER A 238 -9.23 13.64 -2.20
CA SER A 238 -8.85 12.55 -1.31
C SER A 238 -7.44 12.67 -0.76
N GLY A 239 -6.50 13.21 -1.55
CA GLY A 239 -5.13 13.47 -1.11
C GLY A 239 -5.07 14.53 -0.02
N VAL A 240 -5.86 15.60 -0.16
CA VAL A 240 -5.98 16.64 0.86
C VAL A 240 -6.59 16.06 2.14
N ALA A 241 -7.68 15.31 2.03
CA ALA A 241 -8.30 14.66 3.20
C ALA A 241 -7.33 13.69 3.91
N ALA A 242 -6.58 12.90 3.14
CA ALA A 242 -5.56 12.00 3.66
C ALA A 242 -4.41 12.75 4.36
N ALA A 243 -4.02 13.92 3.86
CA ALA A 243 -3.02 14.78 4.51
C ALA A 243 -3.54 15.34 5.84
N VAL A 244 -4.79 15.77 5.91
CA VAL A 244 -5.43 16.21 7.16
C VAL A 244 -5.50 15.06 8.17
N THR A 245 -5.89 13.86 7.73
CA THR A 245 -5.89 12.67 8.59
C THR A 245 -4.49 12.32 9.09
N TYR A 246 -3.48 12.41 8.23
CA TYR A 246 -2.09 12.19 8.63
C TYR A 246 -1.63 13.19 9.70
N LEU A 247 -1.92 14.48 9.51
CA LEU A 247 -1.62 15.54 10.48
C LEU A 247 -2.29 15.23 11.83
N ALA A 248 -3.60 14.97 11.82
CA ALA A 248 -4.38 14.69 13.03
C ALA A 248 -3.84 13.46 13.79
N LEU A 249 -3.55 12.37 13.08
CA LEU A 249 -3.01 11.16 13.69
C LEU A 249 -1.58 11.34 14.19
N THR A 250 -0.76 12.13 13.50
CA THR A 250 0.62 12.39 13.93
C THR A 250 0.61 13.22 15.21
N VAL A 251 -0.20 14.27 15.30
CA VAL A 251 -0.37 15.05 16.53
C VAL A 251 -0.93 14.18 17.66
N LEU A 252 -1.92 13.32 17.36
CA LEU A 252 -2.51 12.43 18.35
C LEU A 252 -1.52 11.40 18.91
N LEU A 253 -0.65 10.82 18.06
CA LEU A 253 0.26 9.75 18.45
C LEU A 253 1.63 10.25 18.95
N ALA A 254 2.14 11.34 18.39
CA ALA A 254 3.47 11.86 18.68
C ALA A 254 3.46 13.13 19.57
N GLY A 255 2.28 13.73 19.81
CA GLY A 255 2.10 14.93 20.63
C GLY A 255 2.45 16.24 19.91
N GLU A 256 3.44 16.22 19.01
CA GLU A 256 3.92 17.42 18.31
C GLU A 256 4.17 17.16 16.83
N MET A 257 3.95 18.17 15.99
CA MET A 257 4.27 18.12 14.58
C MET A 257 4.59 19.50 14.01
N SER A 258 5.82 19.69 13.52
CA SER A 258 6.20 20.90 12.79
C SER A 258 5.81 20.79 11.31
N ILE A 259 4.72 21.45 10.91
CA ILE A 259 4.24 21.46 9.51
C ILE A 259 5.32 22.03 8.58
N THR A 260 5.92 23.17 8.94
CA THR A 260 6.96 23.84 8.15
C THR A 260 8.20 22.96 8.00
N GLY A 261 8.59 22.26 9.07
CA GLY A 261 9.69 21.31 9.07
C GLY A 261 9.44 20.16 8.08
N ASP A 262 8.25 19.56 8.09
CA ASP A 262 7.93 18.47 7.14
C ASP A 262 7.88 18.98 5.70
N LEU A 263 7.27 20.14 5.43
CA LEU A 263 7.20 20.70 4.08
C LEU A 263 8.57 21.07 3.50
N SER A 264 9.52 21.48 4.34
CA SER A 264 10.88 21.84 3.91
C SER A 264 11.64 20.66 3.29
N LEU A 265 11.21 19.42 3.57
CA LEU A 265 11.79 18.19 3.01
C LEU A 265 11.40 17.95 1.53
N GLY A 266 10.52 18.78 0.96
CA GLY A 266 10.10 18.67 -0.44
C GLY A 266 9.44 17.32 -0.73
N LEU A 267 10.00 16.54 -1.67
CA LEU A 267 9.49 15.20 -2.00
C LEU A 267 9.59 14.19 -0.84
N GLY A 268 10.42 14.48 0.17
CA GLY A 268 10.51 13.73 1.42
C GLY A 268 9.42 14.05 2.44
N SER A 269 8.62 15.10 2.23
CA SER A 269 7.52 15.50 3.11
C SER A 269 6.43 14.43 3.12
N ASN A 270 6.01 14.02 4.32
CA ASN A 270 4.89 13.09 4.45
C ASN A 270 3.56 13.76 4.09
N ILE A 271 3.40 15.05 4.40
CA ILE A 271 2.19 15.82 4.05
C ILE A 271 2.05 15.93 2.53
N LEU A 272 3.13 16.33 1.84
CA LEU A 272 3.13 16.39 0.37
C LEU A 272 2.96 15.00 -0.25
N ALA A 273 3.54 13.96 0.35
CA ALA A 273 3.32 12.59 -0.10
C ALA A 273 1.86 12.13 0.07
N CYS A 274 1.17 12.58 1.12
CA CYS A 274 -0.25 12.28 1.31
C CYS A 274 -1.12 12.89 0.20
N ALA A 275 -0.90 14.17 -0.11
CA ALA A 275 -1.59 14.89 -1.18
C ALA A 275 -1.20 14.34 -2.57
N GLY A 276 0.10 14.17 -2.80
CA GLY A 276 0.67 13.64 -4.03
C GLY A 276 0.21 12.22 -4.34
N GLY A 277 0.16 11.33 -3.35
CA GLY A 277 -0.38 9.98 -3.52
C GLY A 277 -1.86 9.97 -3.96
N GLY A 278 -2.66 10.94 -3.50
CA GLY A 278 -4.03 11.13 -3.98
C GLY A 278 -4.09 11.61 -5.43
N LEU A 279 -3.28 12.61 -5.78
CA LEU A 279 -3.17 13.12 -7.14
C LEU A 279 -2.72 12.01 -8.13
N VAL A 280 -1.67 11.26 -7.77
CA VAL A 280 -1.16 10.15 -8.56
C VAL A 280 -2.21 9.04 -8.68
N SER A 281 -2.98 8.77 -7.62
CA SER A 281 -4.10 7.82 -7.69
C SER A 281 -5.17 8.26 -8.69
N GLY A 282 -5.53 9.56 -8.70
CA GLY A 282 -6.49 10.11 -9.65
C GLY A 282 -5.97 10.10 -11.09
N LEU A 283 -4.69 10.43 -11.29
CA LEU A 283 -4.04 10.40 -12.59
C LEU A 283 -3.92 8.98 -13.15
N LEU A 284 -3.45 8.01 -12.35
CA LEU A 284 -3.44 6.60 -12.73
C LEU A 284 -4.86 6.07 -12.94
N GLY A 285 -5.80 6.50 -12.11
CA GLY A 285 -7.23 6.28 -12.27
C GLY A 285 -7.71 6.61 -13.68
N LEU A 286 -7.36 7.82 -14.15
CA LEU A 286 -7.71 8.34 -15.47
C LEU A 286 -6.98 7.62 -16.61
N LEU A 287 -5.64 7.51 -16.53
CA LEU A 287 -4.80 6.98 -17.61
C LEU A 287 -5.00 5.48 -17.85
N MET A 288 -5.17 4.71 -16.78
CA MET A 288 -5.30 3.25 -16.83
C MET A 288 -6.76 2.78 -16.79
N ARG A 289 -7.71 3.68 -17.04
CA ARG A 289 -9.14 3.35 -17.00
C ARG A 289 -9.50 2.25 -17.99
N GLU A 290 -9.15 2.42 -19.26
CA GLU A 290 -9.45 1.44 -20.32
C GLU A 290 -8.83 0.06 -20.06
N PRO A 291 -7.52 -0.07 -19.77
CA PRO A 291 -6.94 -1.38 -19.47
C PRO A 291 -7.55 -2.00 -18.20
N ALA A 292 -7.89 -1.20 -17.19
CA ALA A 292 -8.57 -1.70 -16.00
C ALA A 292 -9.98 -2.22 -16.31
N GLU A 293 -10.76 -1.50 -17.12
CA GLU A 293 -12.08 -1.94 -17.58
C GLU A 293 -11.99 -3.26 -18.38
N LEU A 294 -11.00 -3.39 -19.27
CA LEU A 294 -10.74 -4.61 -20.04
C LEU A 294 -10.35 -5.79 -19.14
N ALA A 295 -9.49 -5.56 -18.14
CA ALA A 295 -9.10 -6.56 -17.16
C ALA A 295 -10.32 -7.07 -16.36
N MET A 296 -11.22 -6.16 -15.99
CA MET A 296 -12.50 -6.49 -15.32
C MET A 296 -13.54 -7.11 -16.26
N GLY A 297 -13.24 -7.30 -17.55
CA GLY A 297 -14.10 -7.95 -18.52
C GLY A 297 -15.21 -7.06 -19.08
N HIS A 298 -15.07 -5.73 -19.00
CA HIS A 298 -15.93 -4.81 -19.73
C HIS A 298 -15.51 -4.79 -21.21
N VAL A 299 -16.48 -4.94 -22.10
CA VAL A 299 -16.27 -4.67 -23.53
C VAL A 299 -16.43 -3.17 -23.69
N SER A 300 -15.36 -2.49 -24.10
CA SER A 300 -15.40 -1.07 -24.45
C SER A 300 -16.54 -0.85 -25.47
N ARG A 301 -17.46 0.06 -25.15
CA ARG A 301 -18.50 0.52 -26.07
C ARG A 301 -18.04 1.76 -26.86
N SER A 302 -16.76 2.14 -26.80
CA SER A 302 -16.19 3.21 -27.62
C SER A 302 -15.66 2.65 -28.95
N ARG A 303 -16.60 2.25 -29.81
CA ARG A 303 -16.44 2.26 -31.27
C ARG A 303 -17.77 2.68 -31.87
#